data_AF-A0A2V2PNB1-F1
#
_entry.id   AF-A0A2V2PNB1-F1
#
_cell.length_a   1.000
_cell.length_b   1.000
_cell.length_c   1.000
_cell.angle_alpha   90.00
_cell.angle_beta   90.00
_cell.angle_gamma   90.00
#
_symmetry.space_group_name_H-M   'P 1'
#
loop_
_entity.id
_entity.type
_entity.pdbx_description
1 polymer ?
#
loop_
_entity_poly.entity_id
_entity_poly.type
_entity_poly.pdbx_seq_one_letter_code
_entity_poly.pdbx_strand_id
1 'polypeptide(L)'
;MTETGTRTVRPGATGRAVRELLAEAEALLGRSAAVREDHARAVDAVRTVLDPLLSALVDRELTAIPVTRLKDVTEGRLRLTALEQAGFTTVGQVHGTARYELRLIPGVGAHTADQALAAAGQIADAVRETVSVRIDMDAPDATTTALVVALHRLVEAGPDARRAVEAGRRLDEGLRPLVAAAAPAGSRLRMLFSGT
;
A
#
# COMPACT_ATOMS: atom_id res chain seq x y z
N MET A 1 47.65 4.41 45.54
CA MET A 1 48.56 4.03 44.44
C MET A 1 48.42 2.52 44.25
N THR A 2 47.58 2.08 43.31
CA THR A 2 47.54 0.70 42.79
C THR A 2 46.78 0.70 41.47
N GLU A 3 47.58 0.75 40.40
CA GLU A 3 47.40 0.18 39.06
C GLU A 3 45.98 -0.06 38.53
N THR A 4 45.52 0.90 37.71
CA THR A 4 44.59 0.65 36.62
C THR A 4 45.26 -0.27 35.60
N GLY A 5 45.05 -1.57 35.75
CA GLY A 5 45.48 -2.57 34.76
C GLY A 5 44.78 -2.33 33.43
N THR A 6 45.49 -1.70 32.49
CA THR A 6 45.10 -1.59 31.09
C THR A 6 45.07 -2.99 30.50
N ARG A 7 43.87 -3.58 30.39
CA ARG A 7 43.68 -4.84 29.65
C ARG A 7 43.96 -4.54 28.18
N THR A 8 45.20 -4.79 27.76
CA THR A 8 45.62 -4.70 26.36
C THR A 8 44.88 -5.77 25.57
N VAL A 9 43.76 -5.40 24.96
CA VAL A 9 43.02 -6.27 24.04
C VAL A 9 43.92 -6.48 22.82
N ARG A 10 44.25 -7.74 22.52
CA ARG A 10 45.06 -8.06 21.34
C ARG A 10 44.33 -7.55 20.08
N PRO A 11 45.00 -6.84 19.16
CA PRO A 11 44.36 -6.21 18.00
C PRO A 11 43.60 -7.19 17.08
N GLY A 12 44.00 -8.46 17.06
CA GLY A 12 43.26 -9.52 16.34
C GLY A 12 41.95 -9.98 16.99
N ALA A 13 41.81 -9.83 18.31
CA ALA A 13 40.56 -10.12 19.04
C ALA A 13 39.51 -9.03 18.79
N THR A 14 39.93 -7.76 18.76
CA THR A 14 39.07 -6.62 18.43
C THR A 14 38.50 -6.74 17.03
N GLY A 15 39.33 -7.06 16.02
CA GLY A 15 38.83 -7.21 14.65
C GLY A 15 37.86 -8.37 14.45
N ARG A 16 37.98 -9.47 15.21
CA ARG A 16 37.01 -10.56 15.18
C ARG A 16 35.67 -10.13 15.79
N ALA A 17 35.71 -9.50 16.97
CA ALA A 17 34.52 -8.98 17.63
C ALA A 17 33.77 -7.95 16.77
N VAL A 18 34.48 -7.06 16.07
CA VAL A 18 33.85 -6.10 15.13
C VAL A 18 33.16 -6.83 13.97
N ARG A 19 33.77 -7.87 13.40
CA ARG A 19 33.14 -8.66 12.33
C ARG A 19 31.91 -9.43 12.80
N GLU A 20 31.98 -10.03 13.99
CA GLU A 20 30.84 -10.72 14.60
C GLU A 20 29.68 -9.74 14.84
N LEU A 21 29.96 -8.57 15.40
CA LEU A 21 28.95 -7.52 15.60
C LEU A 21 28.33 -7.02 14.28
N LEU A 22 29.15 -6.82 13.24
CA LEU A 22 28.66 -6.44 11.92
C LEU A 22 27.78 -7.53 11.30
N ALA A 23 28.17 -8.79 11.40
CA ALA A 23 27.38 -9.92 10.92
C ALA A 23 26.04 -10.04 11.67
N GLU A 24 26.04 -9.82 13.00
CA GLU A 24 24.82 -9.78 13.81
C GLU A 24 23.91 -8.62 13.40
N ALA A 25 24.47 -7.44 13.17
CA ALA A 25 23.73 -6.26 12.74
C ALA A 25 23.12 -6.46 11.34
N GLU A 26 23.88 -7.02 10.39
CA GLU A 26 23.39 -7.38 9.05
C GLU A 26 22.29 -8.45 9.12
N ALA A 27 22.45 -9.48 9.96
CA ALA A 27 21.42 -10.49 10.17
C ALA A 27 20.15 -9.91 10.78
N LEU A 28 20.27 -8.95 11.71
CA LEU A 28 19.13 -8.24 12.29
C LEU A 28 18.41 -7.38 11.24
N LEU A 29 19.14 -6.66 10.39
CA LEU A 29 18.59 -5.92 9.25
C LEU A 29 17.88 -6.85 8.25
N GLY A 30 18.44 -8.03 7.99
CA GLY A 30 17.81 -9.04 7.14
C GLY A 30 16.48 -9.53 7.72
N ARG A 31 16.44 -9.84 9.02
CA ARG A 31 15.21 -10.26 9.71
C ARG A 31 14.17 -9.15 9.77
N SER A 32 14.57 -7.90 10.00
CA SER A 32 13.65 -6.77 10.01
C SER A 32 13.04 -6.51 8.64
N ALA A 33 13.83 -6.64 7.56
CA ALA A 33 13.34 -6.57 6.20
C ALA A 33 12.36 -7.70 5.89
N ALA A 34 12.69 -8.94 6.26
CA ALA A 34 11.83 -10.10 6.04
C ALA A 34 10.45 -9.94 6.69
N VAL A 35 10.39 -9.54 7.96
CA VAL A 35 9.11 -9.30 8.67
C VAL A 35 8.26 -8.23 7.97
N ARG A 36 8.89 -7.15 7.49
CA ARG A 36 8.19 -6.08 6.76
C ARG A 36 7.64 -6.57 5.43
N GLU A 37 8.43 -7.35 4.70
CA GLU A 37 8.04 -7.91 3.41
C GLU A 37 6.92 -8.95 3.57
N ASP A 38 7.02 -9.84 4.55
CA ASP A 38 5.97 -10.82 4.87
C ASP A 38 4.65 -10.12 5.22
N HIS A 39 4.70 -9.06 6.02
CA HIS A 39 3.51 -8.27 6.34
C HIS A 39 2.93 -7.58 5.10
N ALA A 40 3.77 -6.97 4.25
CA ALA A 40 3.33 -6.37 3.00
C ALA A 40 2.65 -7.40 2.09
N ARG A 41 3.27 -8.57 1.90
CA ARG A 41 2.70 -9.69 1.13
C ARG A 41 1.35 -10.15 1.68
N ALA A 42 1.19 -10.20 3.00
CA ALA A 42 -0.08 -10.56 3.62
C ALA A 42 -1.17 -9.51 3.36
N VAL A 43 -0.85 -8.22 3.46
CA VAL A 43 -1.78 -7.12 3.13
C VAL A 43 -2.16 -7.13 1.65
N ASP A 44 -1.19 -7.31 0.76
CA ASP A 44 -1.42 -7.35 -0.68
C ASP A 44 -2.28 -8.56 -1.09
N ALA A 45 -2.11 -9.71 -0.43
CA ALA A 45 -2.97 -10.87 -0.64
C ALA A 45 -4.43 -10.58 -0.28
N VAL A 46 -4.69 -9.83 0.80
CA VAL A 46 -6.04 -9.40 1.16
C VAL A 46 -6.59 -8.43 0.12
N ARG A 47 -5.83 -7.40 -0.25
CA ARG A 47 -6.25 -6.39 -1.25
C ARG A 47 -6.59 -7.00 -2.60
N THR A 48 -5.79 -7.98 -3.04
CA THR A 48 -6.03 -8.69 -4.31
C THR A 48 -7.42 -9.34 -4.38
N VAL A 49 -7.98 -9.76 -3.24
CA VAL A 49 -9.32 -10.34 -3.16
C VAL A 49 -10.37 -9.28 -2.84
N LEU A 50 -10.06 -8.34 -1.96
CA LEU A 50 -11.00 -7.32 -1.48
C LEU A 50 -11.31 -6.24 -2.52
N ASP A 51 -10.31 -5.77 -3.26
CA ASP A 51 -10.47 -4.62 -4.16
C ASP A 51 -11.46 -4.89 -5.31
N PRO A 52 -11.48 -6.09 -5.95
CA PRO A 52 -12.51 -6.45 -6.92
C PRO A 52 -13.91 -6.51 -6.30
N LEU A 53 -14.04 -7.03 -5.08
CA LEU A 53 -15.33 -7.10 -4.37
C LEU A 53 -15.88 -5.70 -4.10
N LEU A 54 -15.05 -4.80 -3.57
CA LEU A 54 -15.42 -3.41 -3.32
C LEU A 54 -15.77 -2.69 -4.62
N SER A 55 -15.02 -2.92 -5.69
CA SER A 55 -15.29 -2.30 -6.99
C SER A 55 -16.62 -2.77 -7.56
N ALA A 56 -16.95 -4.06 -7.48
CA ALA A 56 -18.25 -4.58 -7.90
C ALA A 56 -19.42 -4.00 -7.07
N LEU A 57 -19.23 -3.80 -5.77
CA LEU A 57 -20.22 -3.14 -4.91
C LEU A 57 -20.39 -1.67 -5.30
N VAL A 58 -19.30 -0.94 -5.51
CA VAL A 58 -19.34 0.46 -5.97
C VAL A 58 -20.06 0.55 -7.31
N ASP A 59 -19.70 -0.27 -8.29
CA ASP A 59 -20.33 -0.27 -9.61
C ASP A 59 -21.83 -0.53 -9.51
N ARG A 60 -22.25 -1.49 -8.68
CA ARG A 60 -23.66 -1.76 -8.41
C ARG A 60 -24.37 -0.53 -7.81
N GLU A 61 -23.81 0.09 -6.79
CA GLU A 61 -24.39 1.30 -6.19
C GLU A 61 -24.47 2.45 -7.19
N LEU A 62 -23.42 2.66 -8.00
CA LEU A 62 -23.39 3.72 -9.02
C LEU A 62 -24.46 3.53 -10.11
N THR A 63 -24.88 2.30 -10.42
CA THR A 63 -26.00 2.05 -11.34
C THR A 63 -27.36 2.47 -10.77
N ALA A 64 -27.50 2.61 -9.46
CA ALA A 64 -28.73 3.10 -8.83
C ALA A 64 -28.76 4.64 -8.74
N ILE A 65 -27.61 5.32 -8.90
CA ILE A 65 -27.50 6.77 -8.79
C ILE A 65 -27.84 7.43 -10.14
N PRO A 66 -28.87 8.30 -10.22
CA PRO A 66 -29.21 8.99 -11.46
C PRO A 66 -28.09 9.91 -11.95
N VAL A 67 -27.90 10.00 -13.27
CA VAL A 67 -26.90 10.87 -13.92
C VAL A 67 -27.07 12.36 -13.53
N THR A 68 -28.28 12.75 -13.13
CA THR A 68 -28.59 14.12 -12.66
C THR A 68 -27.77 14.52 -11.44
N ARG A 69 -27.34 13.56 -10.61
CA ARG A 69 -26.50 13.80 -9.42
C ARG A 69 -25.10 14.34 -9.75
N LEU A 70 -24.63 14.19 -11.00
CA LEU A 70 -23.37 14.79 -11.44
C LEU A 70 -23.42 16.34 -11.39
N LYS A 71 -24.60 16.95 -11.53
CA LYS A 71 -24.76 18.42 -11.40
C LYS A 71 -24.47 18.88 -9.98
N ASP A 72 -24.84 18.09 -8.98
CA ASP A 72 -24.72 18.48 -7.56
C ASP A 72 -23.25 18.61 -7.16
N VAL A 73 -22.39 17.76 -7.72
CA VAL A 73 -20.94 17.73 -7.46
C VAL A 73 -20.18 18.78 -8.30
N THR A 74 -20.79 19.27 -9.38
CA THR A 74 -20.19 20.25 -10.30
C THR A 74 -20.71 21.67 -10.10
N GLU A 75 -21.43 21.93 -9.00
CA GLU A 75 -22.10 23.20 -8.71
C GLU A 75 -23.03 23.65 -9.86
N GLY A 76 -23.66 22.69 -10.54
CA GLY A 76 -24.59 22.94 -11.65
C GLY A 76 -23.93 23.34 -12.97
N ARG A 77 -22.59 23.39 -13.06
CA ARG A 77 -21.87 23.81 -14.28
C ARG A 77 -21.88 22.76 -15.39
N LEU A 78 -22.18 21.50 -15.07
CA LEU A 78 -22.21 20.42 -16.04
C LEU A 78 -23.52 20.39 -16.84
N ARG A 79 -23.41 20.54 -18.17
CA ARG A 79 -24.53 20.39 -19.10
C ARG A 79 -24.79 18.91 -19.40
N LEU A 80 -25.79 18.34 -18.73
CA LEU A 80 -26.13 16.91 -18.85
C LEU A 80 -26.95 16.53 -20.09
N THR A 81 -27.56 17.50 -20.78
CA THR A 81 -28.52 17.21 -21.86
C THR A 81 -27.93 16.33 -22.97
N ALA A 82 -26.66 16.53 -23.34
CA ALA A 82 -26.01 15.71 -24.37
C ALA A 82 -25.78 14.25 -23.90
N LEU A 83 -25.48 14.05 -22.61
CA LEU A 83 -25.33 12.72 -22.02
C LEU A 83 -26.68 12.01 -21.90
N GLU A 84 -27.72 12.72 -21.46
CA GLU A 84 -29.09 12.21 -21.37
C GLU A 84 -29.62 11.82 -22.76
N GLN A 85 -29.39 12.65 -23.78
CA GLN A 85 -29.75 12.36 -25.18
C GLN A 85 -28.97 11.16 -25.75
N ALA A 86 -27.76 10.91 -25.26
CA ALA A 86 -26.97 9.73 -25.61
C ALA A 86 -27.35 8.47 -24.82
N GLY A 87 -28.39 8.53 -23.97
CA GLY A 87 -28.92 7.38 -23.23
C GLY A 87 -28.24 7.11 -21.89
N PHE A 88 -27.39 8.03 -21.41
CA PHE A 88 -26.83 7.93 -20.07
C PHE A 88 -27.90 8.33 -19.05
N THR A 89 -28.29 7.40 -18.19
CA THR A 89 -29.31 7.58 -17.15
C THR A 89 -28.72 7.48 -15.74
N THR A 90 -27.55 6.86 -15.59
CA THR A 90 -26.91 6.58 -14.29
C THR A 90 -25.48 7.11 -14.22
N VAL A 91 -24.99 7.35 -13.00
CA VAL A 91 -23.59 7.70 -12.76
C VAL A 91 -22.66 6.54 -13.14
N GLY A 92 -23.08 5.29 -12.89
CA GLY A 92 -22.31 4.10 -13.23
C GLY A 92 -21.95 4.01 -14.71
N GLN A 93 -22.89 4.37 -15.60
CA GLN A 93 -22.60 4.42 -17.04
C GLN A 93 -21.51 5.44 -17.38
N VAL A 94 -21.56 6.65 -16.79
CA VAL A 94 -20.55 7.67 -17.03
C VAL A 94 -19.19 7.25 -16.45
N HIS A 95 -19.18 6.70 -15.24
CA HIS A 95 -17.96 6.22 -14.57
C HIS A 95 -17.27 5.08 -15.33
N GLY A 96 -18.05 4.16 -15.89
CA GLY A 96 -17.54 3.01 -16.64
C GLY A 96 -17.17 3.31 -18.11
N THR A 97 -17.45 4.51 -18.62
CA THR A 97 -17.20 4.87 -20.02
C THR A 97 -15.82 5.50 -20.19
N ALA A 98 -15.08 5.12 -21.24
CA ALA A 98 -13.78 5.71 -21.50
C ALA A 98 -13.91 7.19 -21.89
N ARG A 99 -12.93 8.02 -21.48
CA ARG A 99 -12.89 9.46 -21.82
C ARG A 99 -13.05 9.73 -23.31
N TYR A 100 -12.42 8.91 -24.14
CA TYR A 100 -12.52 9.00 -25.59
C TYR A 100 -13.96 8.78 -26.09
N GLU A 101 -14.66 7.78 -25.55
CA GLU A 101 -16.02 7.43 -25.95
C GLU A 101 -17.01 8.54 -25.58
N LEU A 102 -16.86 9.15 -24.39
CA LEU A 102 -17.67 10.30 -24.00
C LEU A 102 -17.52 11.48 -24.98
N ARG A 103 -16.32 11.68 -25.55
CA ARG A 103 -16.06 12.76 -26.51
C ARG A 103 -16.62 12.48 -27.92
N LEU A 104 -17.03 11.25 -28.21
CA LEU A 104 -17.71 10.93 -29.46
C LEU A 104 -19.20 11.34 -29.43
N ILE A 105 -19.74 11.63 -28.25
CA ILE A 105 -21.13 12.05 -28.09
C ILE A 105 -21.31 13.45 -28.70
N PRO A 106 -22.25 13.64 -29.65
CA PRO A 106 -22.54 14.97 -30.19
C PRO A 106 -22.89 15.97 -29.09
N GLY A 107 -22.14 17.09 -29.05
CA GLY A 107 -22.32 18.13 -28.02
C GLY A 107 -21.50 17.94 -26.75
N VAL A 108 -20.72 16.86 -26.60
CA VAL A 108 -19.80 16.66 -25.48
C VAL A 108 -18.37 17.00 -25.92
N GLY A 109 -17.87 18.15 -25.45
CA GLY A 109 -16.49 18.57 -25.65
C GLY A 109 -15.52 17.92 -24.65
N ALA A 110 -14.21 18.13 -24.86
CA ALA A 110 -13.17 17.64 -23.97
C ALA A 110 -13.39 18.05 -22.50
N HIS A 111 -13.73 19.33 -22.27
CA HIS A 111 -13.99 19.85 -20.93
C HIS A 111 -15.21 19.18 -20.27
N THR A 112 -16.29 18.97 -21.02
CA THR A 112 -17.51 18.32 -20.53
C THR A 112 -17.26 16.86 -20.17
N ALA A 113 -16.53 16.12 -21.01
CA ALA A 113 -16.15 14.74 -20.72
C ALA A 113 -15.27 14.65 -19.47
N ASP A 114 -14.27 15.52 -19.34
CA ASP A 114 -13.37 15.55 -18.19
C ASP A 114 -14.12 15.88 -16.90
N GLN A 115 -15.02 16.86 -16.95
CA GLN A 115 -15.85 17.25 -15.81
C GLN A 115 -16.84 16.15 -15.42
N ALA A 116 -17.47 15.47 -16.38
CA ALA A 116 -18.38 14.38 -16.12
C ALA A 116 -17.67 13.18 -15.46
N LEU A 117 -16.48 12.81 -15.96
CA LEU A 117 -15.66 11.75 -15.35
C LEU A 117 -15.16 12.14 -13.96
N ALA A 118 -14.70 13.37 -13.77
CA ALA A 118 -14.26 13.85 -12.47
C ALA A 118 -15.41 13.82 -11.45
N ALA A 119 -16.61 14.27 -11.84
CA ALA A 119 -17.79 14.24 -10.99
C ALA A 119 -18.22 12.79 -10.68
N ALA A 120 -18.22 11.91 -11.68
CA ALA A 120 -18.56 10.50 -11.49
C ALA A 120 -17.54 9.80 -10.56
N GLY A 121 -16.25 10.12 -10.72
CA GLY A 121 -15.18 9.64 -9.84
C GLY A 121 -15.36 10.11 -8.39
N GLN A 122 -15.70 11.38 -8.17
CA GLN A 122 -15.97 11.88 -6.80
C GLN A 122 -17.16 11.18 -6.14
N ILE A 123 -18.23 10.89 -6.90
CA ILE A 123 -19.35 10.10 -6.39
C ILE A 123 -18.90 8.66 -6.11
N ALA A 124 -18.10 8.06 -7.00
CA ALA A 124 -17.58 6.71 -6.82
C ALA A 124 -16.70 6.59 -5.56
N ASP A 125 -15.85 7.58 -5.30
CA ASP A 125 -15.03 7.66 -4.09
C ASP A 125 -15.91 7.77 -2.84
N ALA A 126 -16.92 8.65 -2.86
CA ALA A 126 -17.86 8.77 -1.75
C ALA A 126 -18.66 7.49 -1.50
N VAL A 127 -19.07 6.77 -2.56
CA VAL A 127 -19.73 5.47 -2.44
C VAL A 127 -18.78 4.43 -1.86
N ARG A 128 -17.52 4.40 -2.32
CA ARG A 128 -16.47 3.48 -1.86
C ARG A 128 -16.25 3.57 -0.34
N GLU A 129 -16.39 4.76 0.24
CA GLU A 129 -16.28 4.97 1.69
C GLU A 129 -17.45 4.38 2.49
N THR A 130 -18.59 4.12 1.85
CA THR A 130 -19.82 3.65 2.51
C THR A 130 -20.13 2.18 2.30
N VAL A 131 -19.65 1.58 1.20
CA VAL A 131 -19.89 0.16 0.91
C VAL A 131 -19.14 -0.74 1.88
N SER A 132 -19.75 -1.87 2.23
CA SER A 132 -19.12 -2.91 3.05
C SER A 132 -19.38 -4.29 2.47
N VAL A 133 -18.34 -5.13 2.48
CA VAL A 133 -18.46 -6.54 2.08
C VAL A 133 -19.17 -7.30 3.21
N ARG A 134 -20.30 -7.92 2.88
CA ARG A 134 -21.04 -8.79 3.81
C ARG A 134 -20.63 -10.23 3.60
N ILE A 135 -20.16 -10.87 4.66
CA ILE A 135 -19.82 -12.30 4.69
C ILE A 135 -21.09 -13.05 5.09
N ASP A 136 -21.68 -13.79 4.16
CA ASP A 136 -22.79 -14.69 4.46
C ASP A 136 -22.22 -16.04 4.92
N MET A 137 -22.53 -16.40 6.16
CA MET A 137 -22.06 -17.65 6.78
C MET A 137 -22.91 -18.86 6.37
N ASP A 138 -24.17 -18.62 5.96
CA ASP A 138 -25.12 -19.67 5.62
C ASP A 138 -25.06 -20.02 4.12
N ALA A 139 -24.45 -19.16 3.30
CA ALA A 139 -24.22 -19.37 1.87
C ALA A 139 -22.78 -18.99 1.47
N PRO A 140 -21.77 -19.79 1.87
CA PRO A 140 -20.37 -19.47 1.58
C PRO A 140 -20.07 -19.56 0.09
N ASP A 141 -19.52 -18.48 -0.47
CA ASP A 141 -18.99 -18.45 -1.83
C ASP A 141 -17.44 -18.52 -1.83
N ALA A 142 -16.87 -18.90 -2.97
CA ALA A 142 -15.42 -19.10 -3.12
C ALA A 142 -14.61 -17.82 -2.90
N THR A 143 -15.14 -16.66 -3.26
CA THR A 143 -14.47 -15.36 -3.14
C THR A 143 -14.45 -14.89 -1.69
N THR A 144 -15.58 -15.01 -0.99
CA THR A 144 -15.70 -14.73 0.43
C THR A 144 -14.81 -15.66 1.25
N THR A 145 -14.74 -16.95 0.88
CA THR A 145 -13.81 -17.91 1.49
C THR A 145 -12.35 -17.49 1.28
N ALA A 146 -11.97 -17.11 0.06
CA ALA A 146 -10.62 -16.63 -0.24
C ALA A 146 -10.26 -15.38 0.58
N LEU A 147 -11.21 -14.46 0.76
CA LEU A 147 -11.02 -13.26 1.59
C LEU A 147 -10.79 -13.63 3.05
N VAL A 148 -11.59 -14.54 3.61
CA VAL A 148 -11.41 -15.03 4.99
C VAL A 148 -10.05 -15.70 5.17
N VAL A 149 -9.62 -16.54 4.23
CA VAL A 149 -8.30 -17.19 4.27
C VAL A 149 -7.16 -16.17 4.22
N ALA A 150 -7.26 -15.14 3.37
CA ALA A 150 -6.26 -14.08 3.29
C ALA A 150 -6.21 -13.26 4.60
N LEU A 151 -7.37 -12.91 5.16
CA LEU A 151 -7.49 -12.18 6.42
C LEU A 151 -6.98 -12.98 7.62
N HIS A 152 -7.19 -14.29 7.64
CA HIS A 152 -6.80 -15.16 8.75
C HIS A 152 -5.31 -15.00 9.09
N ARG A 153 -4.42 -14.85 8.09
CA ARG A 153 -2.99 -14.62 8.32
C ARG A 153 -2.70 -13.34 9.11
N LEU A 154 -3.42 -12.26 8.82
CA LEU A 154 -3.26 -10.98 9.53
C LEU A 154 -3.89 -11.03 10.93
N VAL A 155 -5.01 -11.74 11.08
CA VAL A 155 -5.69 -11.93 12.37
C VAL A 155 -4.84 -12.76 13.32
N GLU A 156 -4.30 -13.88 12.86
CA GLU A 156 -3.42 -14.75 13.66
C GLU A 156 -2.14 -14.03 14.10
N ALA A 157 -1.55 -13.21 13.22
CA ALA A 157 -0.38 -12.42 13.55
C ALA A 157 -0.69 -11.28 14.55
N GLY A 158 -1.97 -10.86 14.61
CA GLY A 158 -2.49 -9.94 15.60
C GLY A 158 -1.84 -8.54 15.58
N PRO A 159 -2.02 -7.74 16.65
CA PRO A 159 -1.46 -6.39 16.74
C PRO A 159 0.08 -6.39 16.80
N ASP A 160 0.69 -7.51 17.17
CA ASP A 160 2.15 -7.65 17.27
C ASP A 160 2.82 -7.60 15.90
N ALA A 161 2.15 -8.04 14.83
CA ALA A 161 2.66 -7.89 13.46
C ALA A 161 2.97 -6.43 13.13
N ARG A 162 2.03 -5.51 13.43
CA ARG A 162 2.21 -4.08 13.20
C ARG A 162 3.34 -3.51 14.05
N ARG A 163 3.45 -3.94 15.32
CA ARG A 163 4.54 -3.53 16.21
C ARG A 163 5.90 -4.02 15.71
N ALA A 164 5.98 -5.24 15.20
CA ALA A 164 7.18 -5.83 14.66
C ALA A 164 7.63 -5.12 13.36
N VAL A 165 6.70 -4.76 12.48
CA VAL A 165 6.96 -3.94 11.29
C VAL A 165 7.53 -2.57 11.67
N GLU A 166 6.92 -1.89 12.65
CA GLU A 166 7.39 -0.58 13.10
C GLU A 166 8.75 -0.66 13.82
N ALA A 167 8.97 -1.71 14.62
CA ALA A 167 10.28 -1.98 15.20
C ALA A 167 11.33 -2.26 14.10
N GLY A 168 10.97 -3.03 13.08
CA GLY A 168 11.84 -3.32 11.95
C GLY A 168 12.19 -2.08 11.13
N ARG A 169 11.24 -1.15 10.95
CA ARG A 169 11.47 0.14 10.30
C ARG A 169 12.46 1.00 11.09
N ARG A 170 12.24 1.14 12.41
CA ARG A 170 13.16 1.88 13.29
C ARG A 170 14.56 1.27 13.32
N LEU A 171 14.68 -0.07 13.29
CA LEU A 171 15.96 -0.76 13.18
C LEU A 171 16.65 -0.47 11.85
N ASP A 172 15.93 -0.51 10.74
CA ASP A 172 16.50 -0.18 9.42
C ASP A 172 16.99 1.28 9.38
N GLU A 173 16.17 2.23 9.83
CA GLU A 173 16.50 3.66 9.88
C GLU A 173 17.74 3.95 10.76
N GLY A 174 17.86 3.30 11.92
CA GLY A 174 18.96 3.52 12.85
C GLY A 174 20.24 2.72 12.55
N LEU A 175 20.11 1.45 12.20
CA LEU A 175 21.24 0.51 12.12
C LEU A 175 21.89 0.48 10.73
N ARG A 176 21.11 0.66 9.66
CA ARG A 176 21.63 0.61 8.28
C ARG A 176 22.72 1.65 8.02
N PRO A 177 22.61 2.92 8.46
CA PRO A 177 23.70 3.89 8.30
C PRO A 177 24.95 3.52 9.09
N LEU A 178 24.78 2.96 10.30
CA LEU A 178 25.90 2.56 11.17
C LEU A 178 26.66 1.36 10.59
N VAL A 179 25.94 0.36 10.07
CA VAL A 179 26.54 -0.79 9.38
C VAL A 179 27.27 -0.34 8.12
N ALA A 180 26.69 0.56 7.34
CA ALA A 180 27.34 1.11 6.15
C ALA A 180 28.64 1.87 6.50
N ALA A 181 28.61 2.70 7.55
CA ALA A 181 29.78 3.43 8.02
C ALA A 181 30.88 2.51 8.59
N ALA A 182 30.49 1.40 9.23
CA ALA A 182 31.41 0.43 9.82
C ALA A 182 31.87 -0.68 8.84
N ALA A 183 31.33 -0.72 7.62
CA ALA A 183 31.68 -1.70 6.59
C ALA A 183 33.19 -1.83 6.29
N PRO A 184 34.02 -0.75 6.33
CA PRO A 184 35.47 -0.87 6.18
C PRO A 184 36.13 -1.64 7.33
N ALA A 185 35.63 -1.50 8.56
CA ALA A 185 36.18 -2.18 9.74
C ALA A 185 35.88 -3.69 9.76
N GLY A 186 34.87 -4.14 8.99
CA GLY A 186 34.52 -5.54 8.82
C GLY A 186 35.44 -6.32 7.87
N SER A 187 36.28 -5.65 7.08
CA SER A 187 37.16 -6.30 6.10
C SER A 187 38.56 -5.70 6.11
N ARG A 188 39.58 -6.56 6.32
CA ARG A 188 41.00 -6.13 6.28
C ARG A 188 41.37 -5.52 4.92
N LEU A 189 40.73 -5.97 3.84
CA LEU A 189 40.88 -5.40 2.49
C LEU A 189 40.24 -4.01 2.41
N ARG A 190 38.99 -3.84 2.86
CA ARG A 190 38.30 -2.53 2.78
C ARG A 190 38.90 -1.47 3.71
N MET A 191 39.42 -1.87 4.87
CA MET A 191 40.13 -0.97 5.79
C MET A 191 41.39 -0.36 5.14
N LEU A 192 42.09 -1.12 4.30
CA LEU A 192 43.28 -0.61 3.60
C LEU A 192 42.93 0.42 2.51
N PHE A 193 41.70 0.40 1.99
CA PHE A 193 41.22 1.35 0.97
C PHE A 193 40.46 2.55 1.56
N SER A 194 40.15 2.57 2.86
CA SER A 194 39.51 3.71 3.53
C SER A 194 40.49 4.69 4.17
N GLY A 195 41.80 4.52 3.94
CA GLY A 195 42.90 5.25 4.59
C GLY A 195 43.68 6.23 3.69
N THR A 196 43.08 6.71 2.60
CA THR A 196 43.65 7.76 1.73
C THR A 196 42.75 8.98 1.68
#